data_AF-A0A845ZIE6-F1
#
_entry.id   AF-A0A845ZIE6-F1
#
_cell.length_a   1.000
_cell.length_b   1.000
_cell.length_c   1.000
_cell.angle_alpha   90.00
_cell.angle_beta   90.00
_cell.angle_gamma   90.00
#
_symmetry.space_group_name_H-M   'P 1'
#
loop_
_entity.id
_entity.type
_entity.pdbx_description
1 polymer ?
#
loop_
_entity_poly.entity_id
_entity_poly.type
_entity_poly.pdbx_seq_one_letter_code
_entity_poly.pdbx_strand_id
1 'polypeptide(L)'
;MNNQTRFNQAPPLPLYYVERPEVSQRLKQILLSQETSKAGTLVVSAIYGLGGIGKSTITAALAHDPEVQSHFTDGIFWATLGQQPDILSFLSSWIQQLGDYDFKAINIDSASLQLRTLLSDKKALLVVDDVWHPDHVEPFRVAG
;
A
#
# COMPACT_ATOMS: atom_id res chain seq x y z
N MET A 1 -26.88 -6.83 -1.63
CA MET A 1 -26.08 -6.05 -0.66
C MET A 1 -24.76 -6.78 -0.52
N ASN A 2 -23.77 -6.42 -1.33
CA ASN A 2 -22.50 -7.13 -1.34
C ASN A 2 -21.63 -6.49 -0.25
N ASN A 3 -21.48 -7.17 0.88
CA ASN A 3 -20.44 -6.84 1.86
C ASN A 3 -19.09 -7.15 1.19
N GLN A 4 -18.55 -6.19 0.44
CA GLN A 4 -17.12 -6.20 0.13
C GLN A 4 -16.41 -5.90 1.45
N THR A 5 -15.89 -6.95 2.08
CA THR A 5 -14.98 -6.84 3.22
C THR A 5 -13.86 -5.89 2.81
N ARG A 6 -13.75 -4.73 3.45
CA ARG A 6 -12.63 -3.81 3.20
C ARG A 6 -11.33 -4.57 3.48
N PHE A 7 -10.53 -4.76 2.45
CA PHE A 7 -9.30 -5.52 2.57
C PHE A 7 -8.19 -4.60 3.12
N ASN A 8 -7.61 -4.97 4.26
CA ASN A 8 -6.54 -4.20 4.90
C ASN A 8 -5.45 -5.16 5.42
N GLN A 9 -4.27 -5.09 4.82
CA GLN A 9 -3.11 -5.91 5.17
C GLN A 9 -2.16 -5.25 6.17
N ALA A 10 -2.45 -4.03 6.62
CA ALA A 10 -1.56 -3.33 7.53
C ALA A 10 -1.38 -4.12 8.83
N PRO A 11 -0.15 -4.21 9.35
CA PRO A 11 0.12 -4.91 10.60
C PRO A 11 -0.65 -4.27 11.76
N PRO A 12 -0.95 -5.01 12.83
CA PRO A 12 -1.57 -4.44 14.03
C PRO A 12 -0.64 -3.41 14.67
N LEU A 13 -1.24 -2.46 15.39
CA LEU A 13 -0.47 -1.48 16.15
C LEU A 13 0.21 -2.14 17.36
N PRO A 14 1.39 -1.65 17.78
CA PRO A 14 2.01 -2.05 19.04
C PRO A 14 1.08 -1.80 20.22
N LEU A 15 1.17 -2.64 21.27
CA LEU A 15 0.34 -2.53 22.49
C LEU A 15 0.40 -1.15 23.15
N TYR A 16 1.56 -0.50 23.11
CA TYR A 16 1.81 0.81 23.71
C TYR A 16 1.97 1.90 22.64
N TYR A 17 1.11 1.87 21.63
CA TYR A 17 1.08 2.92 20.61
C TYR A 17 0.69 4.27 21.22
N VAL A 18 1.48 5.29 20.92
CA VAL A 18 1.22 6.68 21.27
C VAL A 18 1.09 7.46 19.98
N GLU A 19 -0.05 8.14 19.81
CA GLU A 19 -0.29 8.98 18.65
C GLU A 19 0.69 10.14 18.56
N ARG A 20 1.02 10.51 17.33
CA ARG A 20 1.84 11.70 17.01
C ARG A 20 1.00 12.61 16.12
N PRO A 21 0.12 13.45 16.69
CA PRO A 21 -0.93 14.15 15.92
C PRO A 21 -0.36 15.01 14.79
N GLU A 22 0.70 15.78 15.06
CA GLU A 22 1.31 16.67 14.06
C GLU A 22 1.80 15.91 12.81
N VAL A 23 2.49 14.79 13.02
CA VAL A 23 3.03 13.98 11.91
C VAL A 23 1.90 13.20 11.23
N SER A 24 0.98 12.64 12.02
CA SER A 24 -0.10 11.79 11.50
C SER A 24 -1.08 12.61 10.67
N GLN A 25 -1.47 13.80 11.13
CA GLN A 25 -2.35 14.70 10.39
C GLN A 25 -1.70 15.18 9.10
N ARG A 26 -0.41 15.52 9.11
CA ARG A 26 0.31 15.94 7.90
C ARG A 26 0.34 14.83 6.86
N LEU A 27 0.67 13.60 7.27
CA LEU A 27 0.67 12.44 6.35
C LEU A 27 -0.74 12.12 5.85
N LYS A 28 -1.75 12.21 6.72
CA LYS A 28 -3.16 12.02 6.36
C LYS A 28 -3.60 13.03 5.30
N GLN A 29 -3.25 14.31 5.45
CA GLN A 29 -3.54 15.34 4.44
C GLN A 29 -2.91 15.04 3.08
N ILE A 30 -1.67 14.50 3.07
CA ILE A 30 -1.01 14.08 1.83
C ILE A 30 -1.76 12.89 1.21
N LEU A 31 -2.16 11.90 2.02
CA LEU A 31 -2.89 10.72 1.54
C LEU A 31 -4.30 11.04 1.04
N LEU A 32 -4.97 12.03 1.64
CA LEU A 32 -6.35 12.42 1.33
C LEU A 32 -6.43 13.63 0.40
N SER A 33 -5.34 13.97 -0.31
CA SER A 33 -5.30 15.12 -1.20
C SER A 33 -6.22 14.97 -2.42
N GLN A 34 -6.48 16.07 -3.13
CA GLN A 34 -7.27 15.99 -4.36
C GLN A 34 -6.54 15.20 -5.46
N GLU A 35 -5.21 15.15 -5.46
CA GLU A 35 -4.45 14.32 -6.41
C GLU A 35 -4.71 12.82 -6.19
N THR A 36 -4.86 12.37 -4.93
CA THR A 36 -5.16 10.96 -4.60
C THR A 36 -6.65 10.61 -4.78
N SER A 37 -7.51 11.60 -5.05
CA SER A 37 -8.96 11.40 -5.14
C SER A 37 -9.43 10.82 -6.49
N LYS A 38 -8.61 10.92 -7.53
CA LYS A 38 -8.89 10.38 -8.86
C LYS A 38 -8.48 8.91 -8.93
N ALA A 39 -9.44 8.03 -9.23
CA ALA A 39 -9.17 6.60 -9.45
C ALA A 39 -8.15 6.43 -10.59
N GLY A 40 -7.27 5.42 -10.47
CA GLY A 40 -6.22 5.16 -11.45
C GLY A 40 -5.04 6.14 -11.45
N THR A 41 -5.06 7.18 -10.60
CA THR A 41 -3.91 8.10 -10.46
C THR A 41 -2.93 7.54 -9.44
N LEU A 42 -1.69 7.25 -9.87
CA LEU A 42 -0.64 6.87 -8.94
C LEU A 42 -0.04 8.12 -8.29
N VAL A 43 -0.19 8.24 -6.98
CA VAL A 43 0.53 9.21 -6.15
C VAL A 43 1.53 8.46 -5.29
N VAL A 44 2.82 8.75 -5.48
CA VAL A 44 3.91 8.12 -4.72
C VAL A 44 4.36 9.07 -3.61
N SER A 45 4.31 8.60 -2.36
CA SER A 45 4.84 9.30 -1.19
C SER A 45 5.87 8.43 -0.48
N ALA A 46 6.97 9.02 -0.02
CA ALA A 46 8.03 8.32 0.70
C ALA A 46 8.13 8.84 2.14
N ILE A 47 8.16 7.92 3.10
CA ILE A 47 8.41 8.20 4.52
C ILE A 47 9.81 7.68 4.87
N TYR A 48 10.75 8.58 5.14
CA TYR A 48 12.14 8.26 5.46
C TYR A 48 12.60 8.94 6.75
N GLY A 49 13.68 8.43 7.33
CA GLY A 49 14.20 8.91 8.61
C GLY A 49 14.94 7.82 9.36
N LEU A 50 15.48 8.17 10.53
CA LEU A 50 16.29 7.27 11.36
C LEU A 50 15.58 5.95 11.68
N GLY A 51 16.38 4.89 11.88
CA GLY A 51 15.89 3.62 12.40
C GLY A 51 15.23 3.81 13.77
N GLY A 52 14.16 3.07 14.04
CA GLY A 52 13.47 3.13 15.34
C GLY A 52 12.56 4.34 15.59
N ILE A 53 12.49 5.32 14.68
CA ILE A 53 11.66 6.54 14.88
C ILE A 53 10.14 6.31 14.72
N GLY A 54 9.73 5.07 14.41
CA GLY A 54 8.32 4.68 14.30
C GLY A 54 7.67 4.94 12.94
N LYS A 55 8.43 4.92 11.82
CA LYS A 55 7.90 5.12 10.45
C LYS A 55 6.85 4.07 10.10
N SER A 56 7.19 2.79 10.22
CA SER A 56 6.26 1.69 9.97
C SER A 56 5.05 1.78 10.89
N THR A 57 5.24 2.19 12.15
CA THR A 57 4.17 2.36 13.13
C THR A 57 3.17 3.46 12.74
N ILE A 58 3.65 4.63 12.32
CA ILE A 58 2.75 5.71 11.91
C ILE A 58 2.02 5.38 10.60
N THR A 59 2.69 4.71 9.66
CA THR A 59 2.05 4.25 8.42
C THR A 59 0.98 3.19 8.70
N ALA A 60 1.24 2.25 9.61
CA ALA A 60 0.23 1.28 10.05
C ALA A 60 -0.95 1.97 10.74
N ALA A 61 -0.71 2.98 11.58
CA ALA A 61 -1.78 3.75 12.22
C ALA A 61 -2.67 4.47 11.20
N LEU A 62 -2.07 5.07 10.16
CA LEU A 62 -2.81 5.69 9.07
C LEU A 62 -3.60 4.66 8.25
N ALA A 63 -3.06 3.47 8.01
CA ALA A 63 -3.80 2.41 7.34
C ALA A 63 -5.01 1.91 8.15
N HIS A 64 -4.97 2.04 9.48
CA HIS A 64 -6.10 1.75 10.36
C HIS A 64 -7.04 2.95 10.58
N ASP A 65 -6.71 4.13 10.06
CA ASP A 65 -7.53 5.33 10.21
C ASP A 65 -8.85 5.21 9.40
N PRO A 66 -10.02 5.46 10.01
CA PRO A 66 -11.32 5.29 9.35
C PRO A 66 -11.52 6.18 8.11
N GLU A 67 -10.95 7.37 8.08
CA GLU A 67 -11.05 8.27 6.90
C GLU A 67 -10.16 7.76 5.78
N VAL A 68 -8.94 7.29 6.09
CA VAL A 68 -8.04 6.66 5.10
C VAL A 68 -8.70 5.43 4.49
N GLN A 69 -9.26 4.54 5.30
CA GLN A 69 -9.97 3.36 4.80
C GLN A 69 -11.23 3.70 3.99
N SER A 70 -11.86 4.84 4.27
CA SER A 70 -13.04 5.28 3.52
C SER A 70 -12.67 5.97 2.21
N HIS A 71 -11.46 6.52 2.11
CA HIS A 71 -10.90 7.08 0.89
C HIS A 71 -10.40 6.01 -0.08
N PHE A 72 -9.70 5.00 0.44
CA PHE A 72 -9.18 3.87 -0.34
C PHE A 72 -10.14 2.67 -0.29
N THR A 73 -11.26 2.81 -1.00
CA THR A 73 -12.37 1.86 -0.97
C THR A 73 -12.06 0.47 -1.52
N ASP A 74 -11.05 0.36 -2.39
CA ASP A 74 -10.66 -0.90 -3.02
C ASP A 74 -9.58 -1.65 -2.23
N GLY A 75 -9.18 -1.10 -1.08
CA GLY A 75 -8.35 -1.79 -0.10
C GLY A 75 -6.99 -1.16 0.15
N ILE A 76 -6.33 -1.68 1.18
CA ILE A 76 -5.00 -1.31 1.62
C ILE A 76 -4.13 -2.55 1.55
N PHE A 77 -3.13 -2.49 0.69
CA PHE A 77 -2.19 -3.56 0.41
C PHE A 77 -0.85 -3.24 1.04
N TRP A 78 -0.25 -4.20 1.75
CA TRP A 78 0.97 -3.98 2.52
C TRP A 78 2.00 -5.07 2.22
N ALA A 79 3.21 -4.64 1.87
CA ALA A 79 4.36 -5.49 1.67
C ALA A 79 5.50 -5.01 2.59
N THR A 80 6.10 -5.94 3.33
CA THR A 80 7.32 -5.67 4.11
C THR A 80 8.46 -6.42 3.42
N LEU A 81 9.39 -5.69 2.79
CA LEU A 81 10.35 -6.28 1.86
C LEU A 81 11.57 -6.88 2.55
N GLY A 82 12.21 -6.14 3.46
CA GLY A 82 13.51 -6.52 4.01
C GLY A 82 14.63 -6.52 2.97
N GLN A 83 15.76 -7.14 3.32
CA GLN A 83 16.99 -7.10 2.50
C GLN A 83 16.91 -7.95 1.22
N GLN A 84 16.22 -9.10 1.29
CA GLN A 84 16.11 -10.06 0.19
C GLN A 84 14.63 -10.38 -0.05
N PRO A 85 13.85 -9.44 -0.60
CA PRO A 85 12.42 -9.60 -0.75
C PRO A 85 12.05 -10.61 -1.83
N ASP A 86 10.99 -11.38 -1.57
CA ASP A 86 10.27 -12.11 -2.61
C ASP A 86 9.16 -11.23 -3.21
N ILE A 87 9.57 -10.32 -4.10
CA ILE A 87 8.69 -9.34 -4.74
C ILE A 87 7.57 -10.03 -5.53
N LEU A 88 7.88 -11.12 -6.23
CA LEU A 88 6.91 -11.82 -7.07
C LEU A 88 5.75 -12.39 -6.25
N SER A 89 6.06 -12.91 -5.05
CA SER A 89 5.04 -13.40 -4.11
C SER A 89 4.11 -12.29 -3.62
N PHE A 90 4.64 -11.10 -3.32
CA PHE A 90 3.79 -9.95 -2.94
C PHE A 90 2.86 -9.52 -4.08
N LEU A 91 3.41 -9.33 -5.28
CA LEU A 91 2.62 -8.93 -6.45
C LEU A 91 1.53 -9.96 -6.77
N SER A 92 1.88 -11.25 -6.77
CA SER A 92 0.93 -12.34 -7.05
C SER A 92 -0.19 -12.40 -6.00
N SER A 93 0.16 -12.21 -4.72
CA SER A 93 -0.80 -12.16 -3.62
C SER A 93 -1.81 -11.01 -3.80
N TRP A 94 -1.33 -9.82 -4.17
CA TRP A 94 -2.20 -8.66 -4.40
C TRP A 94 -3.10 -8.84 -5.63
N ILE A 95 -2.59 -9.40 -6.72
CA ILE A 95 -3.37 -9.70 -7.94
C ILE A 95 -4.55 -10.62 -7.62
N GLN A 96 -4.31 -11.69 -6.85
CA GLN A 96 -5.36 -12.61 -6.42
C GLN A 96 -6.40 -11.90 -5.52
N GLN A 97 -5.96 -11.01 -4.63
CA GLN A 97 -6.86 -10.24 -3.76
C GLN A 97 -7.69 -9.21 -4.52
N LEU A 98 -7.17 -8.70 -5.63
CA LEU A 98 -7.89 -7.84 -6.57
C LEU A 98 -8.86 -8.63 -7.47
N GLY A 99 -8.93 -9.95 -7.30
CA GLY A 99 -9.95 -10.82 -7.90
C GLY A 99 -9.47 -11.65 -9.09
N ASP A 100 -8.19 -11.58 -9.46
CA ASP A 100 -7.63 -12.36 -10.54
C ASP A 100 -6.89 -13.60 -10.01
N TYR A 101 -7.69 -14.61 -9.66
CA TYR A 101 -7.20 -15.87 -9.06
C TYR A 101 -6.53 -16.80 -10.07
N ASP A 102 -6.83 -16.63 -11.36
CA ASP A 102 -6.32 -17.49 -12.44
C ASP A 102 -4.98 -16.99 -13.00
N PHE A 103 -4.60 -15.75 -12.68
CA PHE A 103 -3.33 -15.19 -13.10
C PHE A 103 -2.15 -15.98 -12.52
N LYS A 104 -1.28 -16.45 -13.42
CA LYS A 104 -0.02 -17.11 -13.08
C LYS A 104 1.13 -16.20 -13.50
N ALA A 105 1.71 -15.51 -12.52
CA ALA A 105 2.86 -14.66 -12.76
C ALA A 105 4.03 -15.49 -13.31
N ILE A 106 4.56 -15.07 -14.45
CA ILE A 106 5.71 -15.73 -15.09
C ILE A 106 7.01 -15.12 -14.55
N ASN A 107 6.97 -13.81 -14.31
CA ASN A 107 8.06 -13.00 -13.76
C ASN A 107 7.49 -11.72 -13.14
N ILE A 108 8.36 -10.92 -12.51
CA ILE A 108 8.00 -9.67 -11.85
C ILE A 108 7.32 -8.71 -12.84
N ASP A 109 7.87 -8.52 -14.05
CA ASP A 109 7.33 -7.58 -15.03
C ASP A 109 5.88 -7.91 -15.43
N SER A 110 5.58 -9.20 -15.66
CA SER A 110 4.24 -9.67 -15.97
C SER A 110 3.26 -9.41 -14.82
N ALA A 111 3.70 -9.59 -13.57
CA ALA A 111 2.89 -9.34 -12.40
C ALA A 111 2.65 -7.84 -12.20
N SER A 112 3.69 -7.00 -12.36
CA SER A 112 3.57 -5.54 -12.27
C SER A 112 2.59 -4.99 -13.32
N LEU A 113 2.65 -5.49 -14.56
CA LEU A 113 1.73 -5.09 -15.63
C LEU A 113 0.28 -5.50 -15.33
N GLN A 114 0.08 -6.70 -14.80
CA GLN A 114 -1.26 -7.15 -14.43
C GLN A 114 -1.81 -6.35 -13.25
N LEU A 115 -0.99 -6.11 -12.23
CA LEU A 115 -1.35 -5.28 -11.09
C LEU A 115 -1.75 -3.86 -11.53
N ARG A 116 -0.99 -3.25 -12.46
CA ARG A 116 -1.36 -1.95 -13.08
C ARG A 116 -2.74 -2.00 -13.74
N THR A 117 -3.02 -3.06 -14.49
CA THR A 117 -4.30 -3.22 -15.19
C THR A 117 -5.46 -3.29 -14.20
N LEU A 118 -5.31 -4.10 -13.14
CA LEU A 118 -6.33 -4.28 -12.10
C LEU A 118 -6.56 -3.02 -11.26
N LEU A 119 -5.55 -2.16 -11.10
CA LEU A 119 -5.64 -0.93 -10.32
C LEU A 119 -6.10 0.30 -11.12
N SER A 120 -6.24 0.18 -12.43
CA SER A 120 -6.50 1.32 -13.33
C SER A 120 -7.80 2.08 -13.04
N ASP A 121 -8.79 1.43 -12.43
CA ASP A 121 -10.07 2.02 -12.03
C ASP A 121 -10.30 1.99 -10.50
N LYS A 122 -9.26 1.66 -9.72
CA LYS A 122 -9.34 1.45 -8.27
C LYS A 122 -8.85 2.66 -7.48
N LYS A 123 -9.37 2.76 -6.26
CA LYS A 123 -8.86 3.58 -5.16
C LYS A 123 -8.25 2.65 -4.11
N ALA A 124 -7.05 2.17 -4.37
CA ALA A 124 -6.28 1.34 -3.46
C ALA A 124 -5.06 2.10 -2.90
N LEU A 125 -4.67 1.79 -1.67
CA LEU A 125 -3.42 2.25 -1.09
C LEU A 125 -2.42 1.10 -1.09
N LEU A 126 -1.27 1.28 -1.73
CA LEU A 126 -0.15 0.34 -1.70
C LEU A 126 0.90 0.86 -0.74
N VAL A 127 1.26 0.07 0.27
CA VAL A 127 2.34 0.36 1.22
C VAL A 127 3.47 -0.64 1.02
N VAL A 128 4.65 -0.13 0.69
CA VAL A 128 5.88 -0.91 0.57
C VAL A 128 6.82 -0.46 1.70
N ASP A 129 6.91 -1.28 2.75
CA ASP A 129 7.67 -1.03 3.96
C ASP A 129 9.01 -1.77 3.96
N ASP A 130 9.95 -1.26 4.77
CA ASP A 130 11.30 -1.82 4.96
C ASP A 130 12.04 -2.08 3.63
N VAL A 131 12.11 -1.04 2.78
CA VAL A 131 12.81 -1.07 1.48
C VAL A 131 14.30 -0.84 1.68
N TRP A 132 15.12 -1.80 1.24
CA TRP A 132 16.59 -1.71 1.32
C TRP A 132 17.29 -1.25 0.04
N HIS A 133 16.66 -1.42 -1.13
CA HIS A 133 17.20 -0.98 -2.42
C HIS A 133 16.10 -0.27 -3.23
N PRO A 134 16.39 0.87 -3.89
CA PRO A 134 15.39 1.58 -4.71
C PRO A 134 14.71 0.69 -5.75
N ASP A 135 15.49 -0.18 -6.41
CA ASP A 135 14.99 -1.11 -7.43
C ASP A 135 13.92 -2.08 -6.92
N HIS A 136 13.85 -2.32 -5.60
CA HIS A 136 12.80 -3.17 -5.03
C HIS A 136 11.41 -2.50 -5.06
N VAL A 137 11.35 -1.17 -5.22
CA VAL A 137 10.09 -0.41 -5.29
C VAL A 137 9.54 -0.36 -6.71
N GLU A 138 10.41 -0.37 -7.72
CA GLU A 138 10.02 -0.21 -9.12
C GLU A 138 8.89 -1.14 -9.57
N PRO A 139 8.85 -2.43 -9.19
CA PRO A 139 7.74 -3.32 -9.54
C PRO A 139 6.38 -2.89 -8.98
N PHE A 140 6.36 -2.14 -7.88
CA PHE A 140 5.15 -1.62 -7.26
C PHE A 140 4.74 -0.24 -7.79
N ARG A 141 5.56 0.40 -8.64
CA ARG A 141 5.25 1.69 -9.27
C ARG A 141 4.33 1.51 -10.47
N VAL A 142 3.16 0.96 -10.21
CA VAL A 142 2.13 0.65 -11.19
C VAL A 142 1.31 1.90 -11.55
N ALA A 143 1.96 2.86 -12.21
CA ALA A 143 1.32 4.07 -12.71
C ALA A 143 0.62 3.78 -14.04
N GLY A 144 -0.63 4.26 -14.17
CA GLY A 144 -1.33 4.47 -15.44
C GLY A 144 -0.65 5.54 -16.26
#